data_AF-A0A5C5FTV6-F1
#
_entry.id   AF-A0A5C5FTV6-F1
#
_cell.length_a   1.000
_cell.length_b   1.000
_cell.length_c   1.000
_cell.angle_alpha   90.00
_cell.angle_beta   90.00
_cell.angle_gamma   90.00
#
_symmetry.space_group_name_H-M   'P 1'
#
loop_
_entity.id
_entity.type
_entity.pdbx_description
1 polymer ?
#
loop_
_entity_poly.entity_id
_entity_poly.type
_entity_poly.pdbx_seq_one_letter_code
_entity_poly.pdbx_strand_id
1 'polypeptide(L)'
;MAPHPPPSLIDYLSTQLAASVPGKHDYALHVVRSEPQRSHALFPHATNAKHAKVWHEETLVVLSERRPVPQDAPRGNAAADGTEQPRSVDAETGAAANGEGATASSLSTAPSDTVASTSAATAPPATDSTPESRSNPAAERMHVALIPIAALEASLYFVPSSSCALLYISKVDTTGLSTSPHSPTRTLVSAYIAHALAHPPHGARRLRVHVFARAQGQYLFPGSVDNTATKRVLDDKGLVRWWKATLERACVAAKGESNAPVDPLRWYLVPGLAYLESLPYVPATPGWTYGHPYSSLSSPLHPPSDAPTAHPLPDHVPAFPDDPKSRFLHSLTSSPVSASGTPGDYDDAFRALGSATFSAGLTPAGKLVELERQVERERARLVGGVRGGVEEWWERMAFRQECCAGQLVGFFVVAVGEERAPTMSGEAVPPAAAAEAPPPPTPATPPTTSTSTPNPLPAAAAPGQAAAGGGGAGGEKRAAAEAPKVNVLAPRKKKKKVE
;
A
#
# COMPACT_ATOMS: atom_id res chain seq x y z
N MET A 1 -37.11 22.00 -9.49
CA MET A 1 -35.70 22.47 -9.56
C MET A 1 -34.86 21.29 -9.99
N ALA A 2 -34.07 21.40 -11.06
CA ALA A 2 -33.09 20.38 -11.39
C ALA A 2 -32.05 20.30 -10.26
N PRO A 3 -31.58 19.11 -9.86
CA PRO A 3 -30.52 18.99 -8.87
C PRO A 3 -29.27 19.72 -9.38
N HIS A 4 -28.64 20.53 -8.52
CA HIS A 4 -27.37 21.16 -8.85
C HIS A 4 -26.32 20.08 -9.19
N PRO A 5 -25.44 20.30 -10.18
CA PRO A 5 -24.39 19.36 -10.49
C PRO A 5 -23.47 19.19 -9.28
N PRO A 6 -22.90 17.98 -9.08
CA PRO A 6 -21.99 17.74 -7.97
C PRO A 6 -20.77 18.67 -8.07
N PRO A 7 -20.21 19.13 -6.94
CA PRO A 7 -19.02 19.99 -6.96
C PRO A 7 -17.85 19.24 -7.60
N SER A 8 -17.00 19.99 -8.32
CA SER A 8 -15.75 19.43 -8.82
C SER A 8 -14.88 18.97 -7.65
N LEU A 9 -14.01 17.98 -7.89
CA LEU A 9 -13.11 17.48 -6.84
C LEU A 9 -12.23 18.61 -6.27
N ILE A 10 -11.71 19.48 -7.13
CA ILE A 10 -10.82 20.58 -6.70
C ILE A 10 -11.56 21.60 -5.84
N ASP A 11 -12.80 21.95 -6.19
CA ASP A 11 -13.63 22.87 -5.40
C ASP A 11 -14.00 22.27 -4.06
N TYR A 12 -14.36 20.98 -4.04
CA TYR A 12 -14.68 20.26 -2.83
C TYR A 12 -13.49 20.20 -1.86
N LEU A 13 -12.31 19.80 -2.36
CA LEU A 13 -11.08 19.75 -1.57
C LEU A 13 -10.70 21.14 -1.04
N SER A 14 -10.78 22.16 -1.89
CA SER A 14 -10.46 23.55 -1.50
C SER A 14 -11.37 24.05 -0.38
N THR A 15 -12.67 23.77 -0.49
CA THR A 15 -13.67 24.13 0.52
C THR A 15 -13.38 23.44 1.86
N GLN A 16 -13.12 22.13 1.84
CA GLN A 16 -12.83 21.36 3.06
C GLN A 16 -11.51 21.78 3.72
N LEU A 17 -10.47 22.07 2.93
CA LEU A 17 -9.19 22.56 3.44
C LEU A 17 -9.35 23.94 4.08
N ALA A 18 -10.05 24.87 3.42
CA ALA A 18 -10.31 26.21 3.95
C ALA A 18 -11.08 26.20 5.27
N ALA A 19 -12.02 25.27 5.45
CA ALA A 19 -12.81 25.17 6.67
C ALA A 19 -12.07 24.52 7.86
N SER A 20 -11.05 23.70 7.60
CA SER A 20 -10.47 22.80 8.60
C SER A 20 -9.15 23.25 9.21
N VAL A 21 -8.40 24.14 8.55
CA VAL A 21 -7.07 24.57 9.03
C VAL A 21 -7.19 25.94 9.68
N PRO A 22 -6.98 26.06 11.00
CA PRO A 22 -7.00 27.36 11.67
C PRO A 22 -5.86 28.25 11.19
N GLY A 23 -6.16 29.49 10.80
CA GLY A 23 -5.17 30.47 10.37
C GLY A 23 -5.24 30.81 8.88
N LYS A 24 -4.48 31.82 8.47
CA LYS A 24 -4.38 32.23 7.06
C LYS A 24 -3.27 31.43 6.38
N HIS A 25 -3.64 30.28 5.81
CA HIS A 25 -2.73 29.47 5.01
C HIS A 25 -2.98 29.70 3.53
N ASP A 26 -1.91 29.88 2.76
CA ASP A 26 -1.98 30.04 1.31
C ASP A 26 -1.54 28.73 0.64
N TYR A 27 -2.52 27.87 0.36
CA TYR A 27 -2.29 26.57 -0.26
C TYR A 27 -2.45 26.62 -1.78
N ALA A 28 -1.67 25.81 -2.47
CA ALA A 28 -1.90 25.45 -3.87
C ALA A 28 -2.22 23.95 -3.95
N LEU A 29 -3.34 23.63 -4.62
CA LEU A 29 -3.80 22.27 -4.81
C LEU A 29 -3.65 21.89 -6.29
N HIS A 30 -2.90 20.82 -6.55
CA HIS A 30 -2.75 20.25 -7.88
C HIS A 30 -3.39 18.86 -7.91
N VAL A 31 -4.30 18.64 -8.87
CA VAL A 31 -4.93 17.33 -9.12
C VAL A 31 -4.58 16.92 -10.54
N VAL A 32 -3.80 15.84 -10.66
CA VAL A 32 -3.43 15.24 -11.95
C VAL A 32 -4.16 13.91 -12.06
N ARG A 33 -4.74 13.64 -13.22
CA ARG A 33 -5.40 12.37 -13.53
C ARG A 33 -4.81 11.78 -14.81
N SER A 34 -4.59 10.48 -14.83
CA SER A 34 -4.27 9.79 -16.08
C SER A 34 -5.52 9.65 -16.95
N GLU A 35 -5.31 9.40 -18.24
CA GLU A 35 -6.41 9.00 -19.12
C GLU A 35 -6.89 7.59 -18.72
N PRO A 36 -8.22 7.32 -18.76
CA PRO A 36 -8.74 5.99 -18.51
C PRO A 36 -8.19 4.97 -19.50
N GLN A 37 -7.63 3.89 -18.96
CA GLN A 37 -7.09 2.78 -19.74
C GLN A 37 -7.71 1.45 -19.34
N ARG A 38 -7.69 0.47 -20.24
CA ARG A 38 -8.14 -0.88 -19.91
C ARG A 38 -7.12 -1.56 -19.01
N SER A 39 -7.56 -2.07 -17.87
CA SER A 39 -6.75 -2.91 -16.99
C SER A 39 -7.16 -4.39 -17.09
N HIS A 40 -6.14 -5.22 -17.13
CA HIS A 40 -6.12 -6.67 -17.09
C HIS A 40 -5.48 -7.19 -15.77
N ALA A 41 -4.83 -6.33 -14.99
CA ALA A 41 -4.08 -6.68 -13.79
C ALA A 41 -4.91 -6.69 -12.49
N LEU A 42 -6.06 -6.00 -12.43
CA LEU A 42 -6.87 -5.94 -11.21
C LEU A 42 -7.52 -7.29 -10.85
N PHE A 43 -8.05 -7.99 -11.85
CA PHE A 43 -8.71 -9.29 -11.70
C PHE A 43 -8.21 -10.27 -12.77
N PRO A 44 -6.90 -10.59 -12.77
CA PRO A 44 -6.25 -11.27 -13.89
C PRO A 44 -6.77 -12.69 -14.09
N HIS A 45 -7.29 -13.31 -13.02
CA HIS A 45 -7.78 -14.69 -13.01
C HIS A 45 -9.28 -14.78 -12.73
N ALA A 46 -10.08 -13.73 -12.98
CA ALA A 46 -11.53 -13.73 -12.72
C ALA A 46 -12.37 -14.42 -13.80
N THR A 47 -13.39 -15.21 -13.41
CA THR A 47 -14.08 -16.17 -14.30
C THR A 47 -14.72 -15.52 -15.51
N ASN A 48 -15.15 -14.28 -15.33
CA ASN A 48 -15.77 -13.46 -16.34
C ASN A 48 -14.84 -12.38 -16.93
N ALA A 49 -13.51 -12.46 -16.76
CA ALA A 49 -12.55 -11.43 -17.20
C ALA A 49 -12.64 -11.06 -18.70
N LYS A 50 -13.16 -11.95 -19.54
CA LYS A 50 -13.42 -11.67 -20.96
C LYS A 50 -14.58 -10.67 -21.17
N HIS A 51 -15.56 -10.66 -20.27
CA HIS A 51 -16.78 -9.85 -20.33
C HIS A 51 -16.73 -8.65 -19.37
N ALA A 52 -16.21 -8.86 -18.15
CA ALA A 52 -16.05 -7.82 -17.14
C ALA A 52 -14.80 -6.98 -17.42
N LYS A 53 -14.90 -6.07 -18.39
CA LYS A 53 -13.83 -5.12 -18.70
C LYS A 53 -13.63 -4.18 -17.51
N VAL A 54 -12.39 -4.00 -17.09
CA VAL A 54 -12.00 -3.05 -16.04
C VAL A 54 -11.31 -1.86 -16.69
N TRP A 55 -11.74 -0.66 -16.33
CA TRP A 55 -11.09 0.60 -16.69
C TRP A 55 -10.37 1.15 -15.48
N HIS A 56 -9.17 1.69 -15.66
CA HIS A 56 -8.31 2.19 -14.60
C HIS A 56 -7.90 3.63 -14.91
N GLU A 57 -7.99 4.47 -13.89
CA GLU A 57 -7.50 5.85 -13.85
C GLU A 57 -6.67 6.04 -12.58
N GLU A 58 -5.60 6.79 -12.68
CA GLU A 58 -4.78 7.18 -11.54
C GLU A 58 -5.01 8.65 -11.24
N THR A 59 -5.05 9.00 -9.97
CA THR A 59 -5.11 10.38 -9.51
C THR A 59 -3.96 10.66 -8.55
N LEU A 60 -3.20 11.70 -8.84
CA LEU A 60 -2.22 12.27 -7.92
C LEU A 60 -2.73 13.65 -7.46
N VAL A 61 -2.89 13.79 -6.15
CA VAL A 61 -3.22 15.06 -5.51
C VAL A 61 -2.00 15.55 -4.74
N VAL A 62 -1.53 16.77 -5.04
CA VAL A 62 -0.41 17.41 -4.34
C VAL A 62 -0.90 18.70 -3.70
N LEU A 63 -0.72 18.81 -2.39
CA LEU A 63 -0.96 20.01 -1.62
C LEU A 63 0.37 20.69 -1.32
N SER A 64 0.49 21.95 -1.72
CA SER A 64 1.69 22.77 -1.52
C SER A 64 1.38 24.03 -0.72
N GLU A 65 2.35 24.52 0.06
CA GLU A 65 2.31 25.87 0.65
C GLU A 65 2.98 26.87 -0.29
N ARG A 66 2.33 28.01 -0.51
CA ARG A 66 2.93 29.18 -1.19
C ARG A 66 3.81 29.93 -0.19
N ARG A 67 5.11 30.01 -0.47
CA ARG A 67 6.07 30.74 0.38
C ARG A 67 6.81 31.81 -0.44
N PRO A 68 6.90 33.06 0.06
CA PRO A 68 7.77 34.06 -0.56
C PRO A 68 9.23 33.64 -0.36
N VAL A 69 10.00 33.63 -1.44
CA VAL A 69 11.43 33.30 -1.45
C VAL A 69 12.18 34.43 -2.17
N PRO A 70 13.34 34.89 -1.65
CA PRO A 70 14.19 35.86 -2.34
C PRO A 70 14.63 35.33 -3.71
N GLN A 71 14.66 36.19 -4.73
CA GLN A 71 15.01 35.82 -6.11
C GLN A 71 16.42 35.22 -6.24
N ASP A 72 17.34 35.57 -5.33
CA ASP A 72 18.74 35.10 -5.31
C ASP A 72 19.00 33.95 -4.32
N ALA A 73 17.94 33.37 -3.73
CA ALA A 73 18.11 32.18 -2.90
C ALA A 73 18.72 31.05 -3.76
N PRO A 74 19.81 30.39 -3.30
CA PRO A 74 20.47 29.35 -4.08
C PRO A 74 19.43 28.26 -4.39
N ARG A 75 19.12 28.11 -5.68
CA ARG A 75 18.39 26.93 -6.16
C ARG A 75 19.28 25.77 -5.81
N GLY A 76 18.88 24.97 -4.81
CA GLY A 76 19.60 23.75 -4.46
C GLY A 76 19.74 22.93 -5.73
N ASN A 77 20.95 22.90 -6.31
CA ASN A 77 21.26 21.99 -7.38
C ASN A 77 21.06 20.60 -6.80
N ALA A 78 20.02 19.91 -7.28
CA ALA A 78 20.01 18.46 -7.21
C ALA A 78 21.34 18.01 -7.78
N ALA A 79 22.16 17.37 -6.94
CA ALA A 79 23.49 16.92 -7.30
C ALA A 79 23.40 16.00 -8.52
N ALA A 80 23.70 16.55 -9.69
CA ALA A 80 24.26 15.80 -10.79
C ALA A 80 25.74 15.62 -10.45
N ASP A 81 26.05 14.68 -9.57
CA ASP A 81 27.37 14.08 -9.53
C ASP A 81 27.24 12.65 -10.02
N GLY A 82 27.53 12.50 -11.30
CA GLY A 82 27.55 11.25 -12.02
C GLY A 82 28.77 11.22 -12.91
N THR A 83 29.95 11.08 -12.31
CA THR A 83 31.11 10.50 -13.02
C THR A 83 32.05 9.76 -12.06
N GLU A 84 31.62 8.61 -11.55
CA GLU A 84 32.58 7.55 -11.16
C GLU A 84 32.40 6.38 -12.11
N GLN A 85 33.31 6.27 -13.07
CA GLN A 85 33.55 5.03 -13.81
C GLN A 85 34.35 4.05 -12.93
N PRO A 86 34.16 2.73 -13.14
CA PRO A 86 34.51 1.71 -12.17
C PRO A 86 36.03 1.47 -12.11
N ARG A 87 36.57 1.45 -10.90
CA ARG A 87 37.91 0.95 -10.62
C ARG A 87 37.94 -0.57 -10.85
N SER A 88 38.63 -0.98 -11.90
CA SER A 88 39.02 -2.36 -12.15
C SER A 88 39.94 -2.85 -11.05
N VAL A 89 39.65 -4.06 -10.56
CA VAL A 89 40.42 -4.78 -9.55
C VAL A 89 41.59 -5.47 -10.25
N ASP A 90 42.82 -5.12 -9.89
CA ASP A 90 44.02 -5.82 -10.35
C ASP A 90 44.09 -7.21 -9.72
N ALA A 91 44.20 -8.23 -10.57
CA ALA A 91 44.64 -9.57 -10.22
C ALA A 91 46.09 -9.73 -10.69
N GLU A 92 46.96 -10.16 -9.77
CA GLU A 92 48.34 -10.56 -10.04
C GLU A 92 48.43 -11.57 -11.19
N THR A 93 49.35 -11.36 -12.13
CA THR A 93 50.23 -12.43 -12.61
C THR A 93 51.45 -11.90 -13.34
N GLY A 94 52.57 -12.61 -13.14
CA GLY A 94 53.91 -12.21 -13.52
C GLY A 94 54.24 -12.17 -15.02
N ALA A 95 55.32 -11.43 -15.26
CA ALA A 95 56.47 -11.80 -16.10
C ALA A 95 56.59 -11.23 -17.54
N ALA A 96 57.75 -10.57 -17.70
CA ALA A 96 58.67 -10.62 -18.83
C ALA A 96 58.51 -9.65 -20.02
N ALA A 97 59.49 -8.73 -20.05
CA ALA A 97 60.45 -8.51 -21.14
C ALA A 97 60.15 -7.51 -22.27
N ASN A 98 61.06 -6.53 -22.31
CA ASN A 98 61.82 -6.01 -23.47
C ASN A 98 61.25 -4.94 -24.42
N GLY A 99 62.14 -3.97 -24.69
CA GLY A 99 62.26 -3.20 -25.94
C GLY A 99 61.68 -1.79 -25.84
N GLU A 100 62.46 -0.75 -25.53
CA GLU A 100 63.23 0.06 -26.51
C GLU A 100 62.35 0.57 -27.67
N GLY A 101 62.24 1.85 -27.98
CA GLY A 101 62.89 3.05 -27.45
C GLY A 101 62.50 4.27 -28.29
N ALA A 102 63.11 5.40 -27.92
CA ALA A 102 63.29 6.62 -28.72
C ALA A 102 62.01 7.42 -29.12
N THR A 103 61.95 8.75 -29.12
CA THR A 103 62.94 9.82 -28.90
C THR A 103 62.21 11.17 -28.82
N ALA A 104 62.75 12.07 -28.00
CA ALA A 104 63.00 13.49 -28.28
C ALA A 104 61.79 14.41 -28.59
N SER A 105 61.45 15.31 -27.67
CA SER A 105 61.97 16.71 -27.62
C SER A 105 60.94 17.68 -28.23
N SER A 106 60.74 18.91 -27.81
CA SER A 106 61.12 19.73 -26.66
C SER A 106 60.52 21.11 -26.94
N LEU A 107 60.17 21.87 -25.89
CA LEU A 107 60.30 23.35 -25.81
C LEU A 107 59.44 24.18 -26.80
N SER A 108 58.98 25.39 -26.53
CA SER A 108 59.02 26.34 -25.42
C SER A 108 58.30 27.60 -25.91
N THR A 109 58.05 28.52 -24.97
CA THR A 109 58.18 29.99 -25.11
C THR A 109 56.90 30.80 -25.42
N ALA A 110 56.54 31.61 -24.42
CA ALA A 110 55.92 32.92 -24.56
C ALA A 110 56.90 33.93 -25.23
N PRO A 111 56.50 35.17 -25.55
CA PRO A 111 56.64 36.24 -24.56
C PRO A 111 55.61 37.40 -24.69
N SER A 112 55.79 38.37 -23.79
CA SER A 112 55.02 39.56 -23.40
C SER A 112 55.14 40.79 -24.34
N ASP A 113 54.54 41.91 -23.85
CA ASP A 113 54.87 43.35 -24.08
C ASP A 113 54.08 44.06 -25.22
N THR A 114 53.65 45.34 -25.20
CA THR A 114 53.75 46.52 -24.30
C THR A 114 52.85 47.66 -24.83
N VAL A 115 52.23 48.43 -23.91
CA VAL A 115 51.93 49.89 -23.79
C VAL A 115 51.80 50.82 -25.04
N ALA A 116 50.77 51.68 -25.08
CA ALA A 116 50.83 53.12 -25.48
C ALA A 116 49.55 53.92 -25.15
N SER A 117 49.70 55.22 -24.84
CA SER A 117 48.67 56.22 -24.42
C SER A 117 48.62 57.43 -25.36
N THR A 118 47.49 58.17 -25.41
CA THR A 118 47.34 59.62 -25.76
C THR A 118 45.88 60.07 -25.51
N SER A 119 45.54 60.94 -24.54
CA SER A 119 45.30 62.42 -24.59
C SER A 119 44.28 62.91 -25.64
N ALA A 120 43.38 63.90 -25.48
CA ALA A 120 42.84 64.77 -24.43
C ALA A 120 41.71 65.64 -25.08
N ALA A 121 40.70 66.13 -24.33
CA ALA A 121 39.98 67.41 -24.58
C ALA A 121 38.87 67.68 -23.52
N THR A 122 38.64 68.97 -23.22
CA THR A 122 38.01 69.53 -22.01
C THR A 122 36.74 70.36 -22.32
N ALA A 123 35.66 70.15 -21.53
CA ALA A 123 34.55 71.01 -21.01
C ALA A 123 33.74 71.98 -21.93
N PRO A 124 32.47 72.37 -21.60
CA PRO A 124 32.08 73.14 -20.38
C PRO A 124 30.76 72.68 -19.68
N PRO A 125 30.37 73.31 -18.55
CA PRO A 125 29.32 72.82 -17.64
C PRO A 125 27.97 73.55 -17.79
N ALA A 126 26.87 72.90 -17.42
CA ALA A 126 25.61 73.57 -17.10
C ALA A 126 24.89 72.82 -15.96
N THR A 127 24.64 73.56 -14.89
CA THR A 127 23.85 73.20 -13.72
C THR A 127 22.37 73.26 -14.06
N ASP A 128 21.60 72.22 -13.73
CA ASP A 128 20.23 72.41 -13.26
C ASP A 128 19.86 71.33 -12.25
N SER A 129 19.18 71.76 -11.21
CA SER A 129 18.88 71.03 -9.99
C SER A 129 17.39 70.81 -9.90
N THR A 130 16.94 69.56 -9.93
CA THR A 130 15.59 69.15 -9.53
C THR A 130 15.71 67.89 -8.65
N PRO A 131 14.94 67.80 -7.55
CA PRO A 131 15.07 66.68 -6.63
C PRO A 131 14.29 65.50 -7.21
N GLU A 132 14.98 64.64 -7.97
CA GLU A 132 14.45 63.32 -8.24
C GLU A 132 14.39 62.54 -6.92
N SER A 133 13.16 62.26 -6.50
CA SER A 133 12.79 61.26 -5.53
C SER A 133 13.75 60.07 -5.62
N ARG A 134 14.57 59.86 -4.59
CA ARG A 134 15.35 58.63 -4.41
C ARG A 134 14.36 57.48 -4.32
N SER A 135 14.02 56.86 -5.45
CA SER A 135 13.42 55.54 -5.48
C SER A 135 14.44 54.59 -4.87
N ASN A 136 14.12 54.11 -3.67
CA ASN A 136 14.89 53.14 -2.91
C ASN A 136 15.29 51.94 -3.78
N PRO A 137 16.58 51.69 -4.08
CA PRO A 137 16.99 50.59 -4.93
C PRO A 137 17.25 49.35 -4.07
N ALA A 138 16.20 48.79 -3.44
CA ALA A 138 16.31 47.51 -2.73
C ALA A 138 14.93 46.89 -2.40
N ALA A 139 13.93 47.02 -3.27
CA ALA A 139 12.80 46.10 -3.19
C ALA A 139 13.26 44.77 -3.80
N GLU A 140 13.89 43.92 -2.99
CA GLU A 140 14.18 42.53 -3.35
C GLU A 140 12.90 41.92 -3.94
N ARG A 141 12.94 41.58 -5.23
CA ARG A 141 11.80 40.97 -5.91
C ARG A 141 11.61 39.58 -5.31
N MET A 142 10.62 39.41 -4.45
CA MET A 142 10.24 38.12 -3.89
C MET A 142 9.44 37.34 -4.93
N HIS A 143 9.75 36.06 -5.15
CA HIS A 143 8.92 35.16 -5.93
C HIS A 143 8.21 34.15 -5.01
N VAL A 144 7.02 33.69 -5.39
CA VAL A 144 6.27 32.69 -4.62
C VAL A 144 6.69 31.29 -5.04
N ALA A 145 7.39 30.57 -4.16
CA ALA A 145 7.70 29.16 -4.34
C ALA A 145 6.53 28.29 -3.89
N LEU A 146 6.28 27.20 -4.64
CA LEU A 146 5.35 26.14 -4.24
C LEU A 146 6.14 25.03 -3.58
N ILE A 147 5.84 24.77 -2.31
CA ILE A 147 6.53 23.76 -1.52
C ILE A 147 5.56 22.64 -1.22
N PRO A 148 5.74 21.44 -1.81
CA PRO A 148 4.89 20.30 -1.52
C PRO A 148 4.96 19.92 -0.04
N ILE A 149 3.80 19.78 0.60
CA ILE A 149 3.70 19.41 2.02
C ILE A 149 3.02 18.06 2.24
N ALA A 150 2.08 17.69 1.36
CA ALA A 150 1.38 16.42 1.40
C ALA A 150 1.00 15.99 -0.02
N ALA A 151 0.95 14.68 -0.23
CA ALA A 151 0.42 14.10 -1.47
C ALA A 151 -0.37 12.83 -1.22
N LEU A 152 -1.30 12.55 -2.12
CA LEU A 152 -2.16 11.38 -2.15
C LEU A 152 -2.15 10.81 -3.57
N GLU A 153 -1.82 9.54 -3.71
CA GLU A 153 -1.94 8.75 -4.93
C GLU A 153 -3.09 7.76 -4.75
N ALA A 154 -4.02 7.74 -5.70
CA ALA A 154 -5.15 6.83 -5.70
C ALA A 154 -5.39 6.24 -7.09
N SER A 155 -5.80 4.98 -7.13
CA SER A 155 -6.21 4.27 -8.35
C SER A 155 -7.70 4.01 -8.33
N LEU A 156 -8.42 4.54 -9.31
CA LEU A 156 -9.83 4.30 -9.53
C LEU A 156 -10.00 3.22 -10.60
N TYR A 157 -10.72 2.17 -10.27
CA TYR A 157 -11.11 1.11 -11.20
C TYR A 157 -12.60 1.13 -11.39
N PHE A 158 -13.07 1.04 -12.63
CA PHE A 158 -14.50 0.99 -12.96
C PHE A 158 -14.82 -0.26 -13.78
N VAL A 159 -15.86 -0.97 -13.37
CA VAL A 159 -16.37 -2.19 -13.98
C VAL A 159 -17.76 -1.89 -14.55
N PRO A 160 -17.88 -1.57 -15.86
CA PRO A 160 -19.15 -1.12 -16.43
C PRO A 160 -20.25 -2.20 -16.39
N SER A 161 -19.89 -3.47 -16.55
CA SER A 161 -20.84 -4.60 -16.59
C SER A 161 -21.65 -4.75 -15.31
N SER A 162 -21.08 -4.31 -14.17
CA SER A 162 -21.67 -4.44 -12.84
C SER A 162 -21.93 -3.08 -12.18
N SER A 163 -21.68 -1.98 -12.89
CA SER A 163 -21.72 -0.58 -12.41
C SER A 163 -21.01 -0.39 -11.07
N CYS A 164 -19.85 -1.05 -10.90
CA CYS A 164 -19.07 -1.02 -9.67
C CYS A 164 -17.76 -0.27 -9.89
N ALA A 165 -17.44 0.63 -8.98
CA ALA A 165 -16.14 1.29 -8.89
C ALA A 165 -15.37 0.78 -7.66
N LEU A 166 -14.06 0.65 -7.79
CA LEU A 166 -13.14 0.40 -6.69
C LEU A 166 -12.14 1.55 -6.63
N LEU A 167 -12.10 2.28 -5.52
CA LEU A 167 -11.13 3.33 -5.28
C LEU A 167 -10.06 2.82 -4.32
N TYR A 168 -8.86 2.55 -4.82
CA TYR A 168 -7.73 2.16 -4.00
C TYR A 168 -6.87 3.36 -3.64
N ILE A 169 -6.70 3.61 -2.35
CA ILE A 169 -5.76 4.62 -1.88
C ILE A 169 -4.37 3.97 -1.80
N SER A 170 -3.53 4.27 -2.80
CA SER A 170 -2.22 3.65 -3.02
C SER A 170 -1.19 4.20 -2.04
N LYS A 171 -1.01 5.53 -2.03
CA LYS A 171 0.03 6.18 -1.21
C LYS A 171 -0.48 7.48 -0.62
N VAL A 172 -0.08 7.74 0.62
CA VAL A 172 -0.22 9.05 1.27
C VAL A 172 1.11 9.34 1.95
N ASP A 173 1.66 10.52 1.69
CA ASP A 173 2.92 10.94 2.30
C ASP A 173 2.94 12.43 2.57
N THR A 174 3.86 12.83 3.45
CA THR A 174 4.12 14.23 3.79
C THR A 174 5.61 14.51 3.74
N THR A 175 5.99 15.73 3.41
CA THR A 175 7.41 16.12 3.36
C THR A 175 7.96 16.54 4.73
N GLY A 176 7.08 16.91 5.68
CA GLY A 176 7.48 17.58 6.91
C GLY A 176 7.88 19.05 6.73
N LEU A 177 7.64 19.65 5.56
CA LEU A 177 8.03 21.05 5.28
C LEU A 177 6.90 22.07 5.56
N SER A 178 5.75 21.60 6.07
CA SER A 178 4.62 22.43 6.48
C SER A 178 5.04 23.40 7.59
N THR A 179 4.72 24.67 7.41
CA THR A 179 4.91 25.69 8.45
C THR A 179 3.80 25.67 9.49
N SER A 180 2.66 25.07 9.16
CA SER A 180 1.54 24.87 10.09
C SER A 180 1.87 23.82 11.17
N PRO A 181 1.52 24.08 12.45
CA PRO A 181 1.56 23.05 13.49
C PRO A 181 0.47 21.97 13.31
N HIS A 182 -0.57 22.26 12.51
CA HIS A 182 -1.66 21.33 12.21
C HIS A 182 -1.48 20.74 10.81
N SER A 183 -1.39 19.42 10.71
CA SER A 183 -1.26 18.74 9.41
C SER A 183 -2.59 18.75 8.64
N PRO A 184 -2.66 19.32 7.42
CA PRO A 184 -3.86 19.31 6.58
C PRO A 184 -4.13 17.94 5.94
N THR A 185 -3.19 16.99 6.05
CA THR A 185 -3.20 15.70 5.36
C THR A 185 -4.45 14.89 5.64
N ARG A 186 -4.92 14.83 6.90
CA ARG A 186 -6.14 14.09 7.24
C ARG A 186 -7.36 14.73 6.57
N THR A 187 -7.46 16.05 6.58
CA THR A 187 -8.55 16.75 5.87
C THR A 187 -8.49 16.43 4.40
N LEU A 188 -7.33 16.61 3.75
CA LEU A 188 -7.14 16.34 2.32
C LEU A 188 -7.62 14.93 1.93
N VAL A 189 -7.13 13.91 2.64
CA VAL A 189 -7.46 12.50 2.34
C VAL A 189 -8.92 12.19 2.66
N SER A 190 -9.44 12.63 3.82
CA SER A 190 -10.84 12.39 4.16
C SER A 190 -11.81 13.09 3.21
N ALA A 191 -11.48 14.30 2.74
CA ALA A 191 -12.28 15.05 1.78
C ALA A 191 -12.25 14.40 0.39
N TYR A 192 -11.09 13.91 -0.06
CA TYR A 192 -11.00 13.17 -1.32
C TYR A 192 -11.89 11.93 -1.32
N ILE A 193 -11.83 11.15 -0.23
CA ILE A 193 -12.65 9.94 -0.07
C ILE A 193 -14.13 10.31 0.07
N ALA A 194 -14.47 11.36 0.85
CA ALA A 194 -15.84 11.82 1.03
C ALA A 194 -16.47 12.26 -0.30
N HIS A 195 -15.71 12.98 -1.14
CA HIS A 195 -16.15 13.38 -2.47
C HIS A 195 -16.53 12.17 -3.32
N ALA A 196 -15.67 11.14 -3.36
CA ALA A 196 -15.94 9.91 -4.10
C ALA A 196 -17.15 9.14 -3.54
N LEU A 197 -17.31 9.07 -2.22
CA LEU A 197 -18.44 8.41 -1.57
C LEU A 197 -19.78 9.11 -1.84
N ALA A 198 -19.79 10.45 -1.81
CA ALA A 198 -20.99 11.25 -2.10
C ALA A 198 -21.29 11.32 -3.60
N HIS A 199 -20.26 11.30 -4.44
CA HIS A 199 -20.34 11.42 -5.89
C HIS A 199 -19.53 10.31 -6.57
N PRO A 200 -20.03 9.06 -6.59
CA PRO A 200 -19.33 7.94 -7.20
C PRO A 200 -18.88 8.25 -8.64
N PRO A 201 -17.57 8.09 -8.95
CA PRO A 201 -17.04 8.35 -10.29
C PRO A 201 -17.74 7.55 -11.38
N HIS A 202 -17.76 8.08 -12.60
CA HIS A 202 -18.33 7.43 -13.79
C HIS A 202 -19.81 7.01 -13.65
N GLY A 203 -20.55 7.61 -12.70
CA GLY A 203 -21.94 7.24 -12.41
C GLY A 203 -22.09 5.83 -11.84
N ALA A 204 -21.04 5.30 -11.21
CA ALA A 204 -21.07 3.98 -10.59
C ALA A 204 -22.17 3.91 -9.52
N ARG A 205 -22.99 2.85 -9.58
CA ARG A 205 -24.02 2.60 -8.57
C ARG A 205 -23.44 2.05 -7.28
N ARG A 206 -22.30 1.36 -7.38
CA ARG A 206 -21.55 0.80 -6.25
C ARG A 206 -20.16 1.39 -6.23
N LEU A 207 -19.67 1.74 -5.04
CA LEU A 207 -18.29 2.16 -4.84
C LEU A 207 -17.71 1.44 -3.62
N ARG A 208 -16.53 0.86 -3.78
CA ARG A 208 -15.72 0.31 -2.67
C ARG A 208 -14.40 1.05 -2.57
N VAL A 209 -14.15 1.71 -1.45
CA VAL A 209 -12.87 2.35 -1.13
C VAL A 209 -12.01 1.33 -0.39
N HIS A 210 -10.83 1.05 -0.90
CA HIS A 210 -9.87 0.09 -0.34
C HIS A 210 -8.62 0.82 0.15
N VAL A 211 -8.17 0.46 1.35
CA VAL A 211 -6.91 0.94 1.93
C VAL A 211 -6.15 -0.22 2.55
N PHE A 212 -4.85 -0.30 2.26
CA PHE A 212 -3.90 -1.13 3.00
C PHE A 212 -2.96 -0.22 3.79
N ALA A 213 -3.02 -0.32 5.11
CA ALA A 213 -2.25 0.51 6.03
C ALA A 213 -1.01 -0.26 6.50
N ARG A 214 0.17 0.20 6.09
CA ARG A 214 1.48 -0.28 6.55
C ARG A 214 2.37 0.92 6.86
N ALA A 215 3.12 0.93 7.97
CA ALA A 215 4.02 2.04 8.22
C ALA A 215 5.29 1.94 7.37
N GLN A 216 5.72 3.07 6.83
CA GLN A 216 6.98 3.23 6.14
C GLN A 216 7.48 4.67 6.33
N GLY A 217 8.80 4.87 6.35
CA GLY A 217 9.38 6.21 6.57
C GLY A 217 9.05 7.22 5.47
N GLN A 218 8.83 6.75 4.25
CA GLN A 218 8.45 7.55 3.09
C GLN A 218 7.80 6.68 2.02
N TYR A 219 6.93 7.28 1.22
CA TYR A 219 6.22 6.68 0.09
C TYR A 219 6.39 7.49 -1.20
N LEU A 220 6.05 8.79 -1.17
CA LEU A 220 6.01 9.67 -2.35
C LEU A 220 7.16 10.67 -2.39
N PHE A 221 7.77 10.98 -1.24
CA PHE A 221 8.81 12.00 -1.14
C PHE A 221 10.15 11.37 -0.70
N PRO A 222 11.03 10.99 -1.64
CA PRO A 222 12.37 10.51 -1.32
C PRO A 222 13.15 11.52 -0.48
N GLY A 223 13.84 11.05 0.57
CA GLY A 223 14.63 11.88 1.48
C GLY A 223 13.80 12.63 2.52
N SER A 224 12.46 12.59 2.44
CA SER A 224 11.61 13.25 3.45
C SER A 224 11.72 12.61 4.83
N VAL A 225 12.12 11.34 4.92
CA VAL A 225 12.37 10.66 6.19
C VAL A 225 13.48 11.33 7.01
N ASP A 226 14.41 12.02 6.34
CA ASP A 226 15.54 12.70 6.99
C ASP A 226 15.11 14.01 7.69
N ASN A 227 13.91 14.53 7.38
CA ASN A 227 13.31 15.70 8.06
C ASN A 227 12.78 15.34 9.46
N THR A 228 13.57 14.63 10.27
CA THR A 228 13.16 14.07 11.57
C THR A 228 12.66 15.10 12.58
N ALA A 229 13.09 16.36 12.47
CA ALA A 229 12.64 17.45 13.33
C ALA A 229 11.18 17.88 13.08
N THR A 230 10.65 17.62 11.88
CA THR A 230 9.36 18.18 11.44
C THR A 230 8.43 17.13 10.81
N LYS A 231 8.97 16.11 10.13
CA LYS A 231 8.20 14.97 9.63
C LYS A 231 7.96 13.98 10.77
N ARG A 232 6.69 13.83 11.15
CA ARG A 232 6.26 12.81 12.10
C ARG A 232 5.80 11.57 11.36
N VAL A 233 6.66 10.55 11.32
CA VAL A 233 6.28 9.20 10.84
C VAL A 233 5.46 8.51 11.92
N LEU A 234 4.30 7.95 11.54
CA LEU A 234 3.48 7.15 12.43
C LEU A 234 4.01 5.71 12.47
N ASP A 235 4.01 5.11 13.66
CA ASP A 235 4.21 3.66 13.79
C ASP A 235 2.98 2.90 13.26
N ASP A 236 3.12 1.59 13.11
CA ASP A 236 2.07 0.69 12.64
C ASP A 236 0.71 0.93 13.35
N LYS A 237 0.74 0.95 14.69
CA LYS A 237 -0.46 1.17 15.52
C LYS A 237 -1.07 2.54 15.28
N GLY A 238 -0.23 3.58 15.26
CA GLY A 238 -0.63 4.95 14.99
C GLY A 238 -1.25 5.11 13.60
N LEU A 239 -0.68 4.45 12.58
CA LEU A 239 -1.14 4.53 11.21
C LEU A 239 -2.47 3.81 10.99
N VAL A 240 -2.65 2.61 11.55
CA VAL A 240 -3.93 1.88 11.46
C VAL A 240 -5.05 2.68 12.15
N ARG A 241 -4.79 3.26 13.33
CA ARG A 241 -5.75 4.18 13.98
C ARG A 241 -6.00 5.44 13.15
N TRP A 242 -4.95 5.99 12.54
CA TRP A 242 -5.07 7.16 11.69
C TRP A 242 -6.00 6.88 10.52
N TRP A 243 -5.84 5.75 9.81
CA TRP A 243 -6.71 5.38 8.70
C TRP A 243 -8.15 5.16 9.10
N LYS A 244 -8.40 4.43 10.21
CA LYS A 244 -9.76 4.23 10.72
C LYS A 244 -10.48 5.55 10.98
N ALA A 245 -9.81 6.48 11.68
CA ALA A 245 -10.37 7.81 11.96
C ALA A 245 -10.53 8.68 10.68
N THR A 246 -9.62 8.56 9.71
CA THR A 246 -9.72 9.26 8.41
C THR A 246 -10.94 8.79 7.63
N LEU A 247 -11.18 7.48 7.58
CA LEU A 247 -12.31 6.87 6.89
C LEU A 247 -13.63 7.16 7.60
N GLU A 248 -13.67 7.15 8.94
CA GLU A 248 -14.82 7.60 9.73
C GLU A 248 -15.18 9.04 9.40
N ARG A 249 -14.19 9.94 9.39
CA ARG A 249 -14.39 11.35 9.01
C ARG A 249 -14.92 11.48 7.59
N ALA A 250 -14.37 10.72 6.64
CA ALA A 250 -14.83 10.73 5.25
C ALA A 250 -16.29 10.26 5.12
N CYS A 251 -16.67 9.21 5.86
CA CYS A 251 -18.04 8.71 5.87
C CYS A 251 -19.04 9.72 6.46
N VAL A 252 -18.66 10.40 7.56
CA VAL A 252 -19.50 11.43 8.17
C VAL A 252 -19.67 12.63 7.22
N ALA A 253 -18.58 13.08 6.59
CA ALA A 253 -18.63 14.17 5.62
C ALA A 253 -19.49 13.81 4.41
N ALA A 254 -19.34 12.59 3.86
CA ALA A 254 -20.16 12.13 2.75
C ALA A 254 -21.66 12.10 3.10
N LYS A 255 -22.05 11.62 4.29
CA LYS A 255 -23.45 11.62 4.74
C LYS A 255 -24.06 13.01 4.88
N GLY A 256 -23.25 14.02 5.18
CA GLY A 256 -23.71 15.40 5.31
C GLY A 256 -24.13 16.03 3.99
N GLU A 257 -23.78 15.41 2.85
CA GLU A 257 -24.16 15.86 1.52
C GLU A 257 -25.59 15.45 1.17
N SER A 258 -26.37 16.39 0.65
CA SER A 258 -27.82 16.26 0.36
C SER A 258 -28.23 15.15 -0.62
N ASN A 259 -27.28 14.50 -1.29
CA ASN A 259 -27.47 13.40 -2.25
C ASN A 259 -26.71 12.11 -1.87
N ALA A 260 -26.22 12.02 -0.63
CA ALA A 260 -25.40 10.90 -0.23
C ALA A 260 -26.18 9.56 -0.29
N PRO A 261 -25.57 8.49 -0.82
CA PRO A 261 -26.16 7.16 -0.72
C PRO A 261 -26.34 6.72 0.74
N VAL A 262 -27.09 5.63 0.93
CA VAL A 262 -27.28 4.93 2.22
C VAL A 262 -25.99 4.87 3.04
N ASP A 263 -26.11 4.87 4.38
CA ASP A 263 -24.98 4.79 5.32
C ASP A 263 -23.87 3.84 4.84
N PRO A 264 -22.64 4.34 4.58
CA PRO A 264 -21.55 3.51 4.10
C PRO A 264 -21.27 2.33 5.05
N LEU A 265 -21.19 1.13 4.48
CA LEU A 265 -20.72 -0.06 5.19
C LEU A 265 -19.20 0.02 5.36
N ARG A 266 -18.67 -0.44 6.50
CA ARG A 266 -17.26 -0.28 6.85
C ARG A 266 -16.70 -1.57 7.43
N TRP A 267 -15.57 -2.02 6.90
CA TRP A 267 -14.83 -3.18 7.39
C TRP A 267 -13.40 -2.80 7.72
N TYR A 268 -12.88 -3.40 8.79
CA TYR A 268 -11.44 -3.39 9.06
C TYR A 268 -10.97 -4.77 9.51
N LEU A 269 -9.75 -5.12 9.14
CA LEU A 269 -9.11 -6.36 9.55
C LEU A 269 -7.63 -6.10 9.84
N VAL A 270 -7.16 -6.60 10.98
CA VAL A 270 -5.73 -6.69 11.29
C VAL A 270 -5.37 -8.17 11.17
N PRO A 271 -4.68 -8.58 10.10
CA PRO A 271 -4.35 -9.98 9.88
C PRO A 271 -3.56 -10.56 11.05
N GLY A 272 -3.88 -11.80 11.42
CA GLY A 272 -3.23 -12.50 12.53
C GLY A 272 -3.76 -12.15 13.91
N LEU A 273 -4.70 -11.20 14.02
CA LEU A 273 -5.40 -10.90 15.27
C LEU A 273 -6.88 -11.28 15.15
N ALA A 274 -7.43 -11.90 16.20
CA ALA A 274 -8.86 -11.98 16.39
C ALA A 274 -9.44 -10.61 16.77
N TYR A 275 -10.78 -10.47 16.70
CA TYR A 275 -11.45 -9.20 17.01
C TYR A 275 -11.05 -8.64 18.38
N LEU A 276 -11.12 -9.45 19.43
CA LEU A 276 -10.79 -9.01 20.81
C LEU A 276 -9.32 -8.62 20.96
N GLU A 277 -8.41 -9.32 20.27
CA GLU A 277 -6.96 -9.04 20.28
C GLU A 277 -6.62 -7.76 19.51
N SER A 278 -7.46 -7.35 18.56
CA SER A 278 -7.28 -6.12 17.79
C SER A 278 -7.62 -4.86 18.60
N LEU A 279 -8.53 -4.95 19.59
CA LEU A 279 -9.10 -3.81 20.32
C LEU A 279 -8.07 -2.90 21.01
N PRO A 280 -6.99 -3.41 21.64
CA PRO A 280 -5.94 -2.57 22.23
C PRO A 280 -5.21 -1.70 21.20
N TYR A 281 -5.17 -2.13 19.93
CA TYR A 281 -4.52 -1.41 18.84
C TYR A 281 -5.49 -0.53 18.07
N VAL A 282 -6.68 -1.06 17.80
CA VAL A 282 -7.75 -0.46 17.01
C VAL A 282 -9.05 -0.52 17.82
N PRO A 283 -9.37 0.52 18.59
CA PRO A 283 -10.56 0.52 19.43
C PRO A 283 -11.85 0.33 18.62
N ALA A 284 -12.81 -0.39 19.20
CA ALA A 284 -14.13 -0.55 18.59
C ALA A 284 -14.84 0.80 18.46
N THR A 285 -15.47 1.03 17.32
CA THR A 285 -16.36 2.17 17.10
C THR A 285 -17.63 1.70 16.39
N PRO A 286 -18.79 2.33 16.64
CA PRO A 286 -20.04 1.94 16.01
C PRO A 286 -19.97 1.97 14.48
N GLY A 287 -20.65 1.04 13.83
CA GLY A 287 -20.75 0.99 12.37
C GLY A 287 -19.52 0.43 11.65
N TRP A 288 -18.58 -0.20 12.36
CA TRP A 288 -17.50 -0.99 11.79
C TRP A 288 -17.71 -2.48 12.03
N THR A 289 -17.50 -3.27 10.99
CA THR A 289 -17.45 -4.73 11.07
C THR A 289 -15.99 -5.18 11.07
N TYR A 290 -15.59 -6.00 12.04
CA TYR A 290 -14.27 -6.64 12.00
C TYR A 290 -14.28 -7.79 10.99
N GLY A 291 -13.34 -7.80 10.06
CA GLY A 291 -13.27 -8.77 8.97
C GLY A 291 -13.14 -8.11 7.60
N HIS A 292 -13.58 -8.81 6.56
CA HIS A 292 -13.50 -8.34 5.18
C HIS A 292 -14.87 -8.42 4.48
N PRO A 293 -15.10 -7.63 3.43
CA PRO A 293 -16.39 -7.61 2.74
C PRO A 293 -16.62 -8.82 1.84
N TYR A 294 -15.58 -9.57 1.47
CA TYR A 294 -15.66 -10.55 0.37
C TYR A 294 -16.59 -11.75 0.60
N SER A 295 -16.99 -12.01 1.85
CA SER A 295 -17.97 -13.05 2.21
C SER A 295 -19.35 -12.47 2.54
N SER A 296 -19.48 -11.15 2.65
CA SER A 296 -20.73 -10.46 2.96
C SER A 296 -21.31 -9.69 1.79
N LEU A 297 -20.48 -9.32 0.81
CA LEU A 297 -20.87 -8.62 -0.40
C LEU A 297 -20.60 -9.50 -1.62
N SER A 298 -21.44 -9.32 -2.65
CA SER A 298 -21.21 -9.90 -3.97
C SER A 298 -19.88 -9.43 -4.57
N SER A 299 -19.36 -10.20 -5.53
CA SER A 299 -18.15 -9.82 -6.26
C SER A 299 -18.34 -8.47 -6.97
N PRO A 300 -17.30 -7.60 -7.02
CA PRO A 300 -17.34 -6.38 -7.82
C PRO A 300 -17.57 -6.60 -9.32
N LEU A 301 -17.31 -7.81 -9.82
CA LEU A 301 -17.40 -8.16 -11.24
C LEU A 301 -18.79 -8.64 -11.67
N HIS A 302 -19.66 -8.92 -10.70
CA HIS A 302 -20.95 -9.55 -10.91
C HIS A 302 -22.09 -8.67 -10.38
N PRO A 303 -23.35 -8.91 -10.79
CA PRO A 303 -24.50 -8.15 -10.30
C PRO A 303 -24.61 -8.16 -8.76
N PRO A 304 -25.14 -7.09 -8.15
CA PRO A 304 -25.30 -7.03 -6.69
C PRO A 304 -26.24 -8.10 -6.13
N SER A 305 -27.16 -8.60 -6.94
CA SER A 305 -28.15 -9.64 -6.61
C SER A 305 -27.54 -11.03 -6.36
N ASP A 306 -26.32 -11.26 -6.83
CA ASP A 306 -25.67 -12.55 -6.69
C ASP A 306 -25.27 -12.79 -5.22
N ALA A 307 -25.38 -14.04 -4.75
CA ALA A 307 -24.95 -14.36 -3.41
C ALA A 307 -23.43 -14.14 -3.25
N PRO A 308 -22.93 -13.70 -2.07
CA PRO A 308 -21.49 -13.53 -1.83
C PRO A 308 -20.65 -14.78 -2.07
N THR A 309 -21.25 -15.98 -2.00
CA THR A 309 -20.59 -17.27 -2.21
C THR A 309 -20.79 -17.83 -3.62
N ALA A 310 -21.48 -17.10 -4.51
CA ALA A 310 -21.81 -17.58 -5.86
C ALA A 310 -20.58 -17.72 -6.77
N HIS A 311 -19.51 -16.98 -6.48
CA HIS A 311 -18.33 -16.87 -7.34
C HIS A 311 -17.06 -17.28 -6.61
N PRO A 312 -16.03 -17.78 -7.32
CA PRO A 312 -14.81 -18.23 -6.68
C PRO A 312 -13.91 -17.07 -6.25
N LEU A 313 -12.95 -17.36 -5.36
CA LEU A 313 -11.98 -16.40 -4.80
C LEU A 313 -11.41 -15.36 -5.80
N PRO A 314 -10.96 -15.74 -7.02
CA PRO A 314 -10.37 -14.78 -7.96
C PRO A 314 -11.32 -13.68 -8.43
N ASP A 315 -12.63 -13.88 -8.29
CA ASP A 315 -13.64 -12.90 -8.68
C ASP A 315 -13.90 -11.89 -7.55
N HIS A 316 -13.48 -12.19 -6.32
CA HIS A 316 -13.74 -11.37 -5.14
C HIS A 316 -12.55 -10.49 -4.76
N VAL A 317 -11.32 -11.00 -4.86
CA VAL A 317 -10.13 -10.36 -4.32
C VAL A 317 -9.43 -9.52 -5.41
N PRO A 318 -9.46 -8.18 -5.34
CA PRO A 318 -8.73 -7.33 -6.27
C PRO A 318 -7.22 -7.40 -6.01
N ALA A 319 -6.45 -7.50 -7.10
CA ALA A 319 -5.00 -7.41 -7.11
C ALA A 319 -4.55 -5.96 -7.36
N PHE A 320 -4.51 -5.14 -6.30
CA PHE A 320 -4.00 -3.76 -6.37
C PHE A 320 -2.46 -3.68 -6.48
N PRO A 321 -1.91 -2.62 -7.09
CA PRO A 321 -0.47 -2.33 -7.10
C PRO A 321 0.15 -2.32 -5.70
N ASP A 322 1.36 -2.89 -5.56
CA ASP A 322 2.16 -2.92 -4.31
C ASP A 322 1.48 -3.53 -3.07
N ASP A 323 0.32 -4.16 -3.25
CA ASP A 323 -0.51 -4.69 -2.17
C ASP A 323 -0.16 -6.16 -1.85
N PRO A 324 -0.08 -6.55 -0.55
CA PRO A 324 0.17 -7.94 -0.16
C PRO A 324 -0.88 -8.92 -0.67
N LYS A 325 -2.13 -8.51 -0.90
CA LYS A 325 -3.17 -9.37 -1.50
C LYS A 325 -2.76 -9.84 -2.89
N SER A 326 -2.23 -8.92 -3.71
CA SER A 326 -1.76 -9.19 -5.07
C SER A 326 -0.54 -10.09 -5.07
N ARG A 327 0.43 -9.81 -4.19
CA ARG A 327 1.63 -10.65 -4.04
C ARG A 327 1.27 -12.05 -3.52
N PHE A 328 0.26 -12.16 -2.66
CA PHE A 328 -0.22 -13.46 -2.19
C PHE A 328 -0.91 -14.23 -3.32
N LEU A 329 -1.89 -13.63 -4.00
CA LEU A 329 -2.54 -14.25 -5.16
C LEU A 329 -1.50 -14.71 -6.19
N HIS A 330 -0.55 -13.85 -6.53
CA HIS A 330 0.54 -14.18 -7.47
C HIS A 330 1.38 -15.37 -6.99
N SER A 331 1.75 -15.44 -5.71
CA SER A 331 2.53 -16.57 -5.17
C SER A 331 1.81 -17.92 -5.17
N LEU A 332 0.48 -17.91 -5.27
CA LEU A 332 -0.32 -19.13 -5.44
C LEU A 332 -0.33 -19.61 -6.90
N THR A 333 0.11 -18.77 -7.84
CA THR A 333 0.26 -19.08 -9.26
C THR A 333 1.68 -19.51 -9.61
N SER A 334 1.82 -20.17 -10.76
CA SER A 334 3.08 -20.41 -11.47
C SER A 334 3.31 -19.42 -12.62
N SER A 335 2.66 -18.26 -12.58
CA SER A 335 2.68 -17.31 -13.70
C SER A 335 4.05 -16.64 -13.86
N PRO A 336 4.67 -16.66 -15.06
CA PRO A 336 5.79 -15.78 -15.41
C PRO A 336 5.40 -14.29 -15.51
N VAL A 337 4.11 -13.96 -15.59
CA VAL A 337 3.63 -12.56 -15.57
C VAL A 337 3.69 -12.05 -14.16
N SER A 338 4.23 -10.85 -13.95
CA SER A 338 4.45 -10.27 -12.63
C SER A 338 3.13 -9.90 -11.93
N ALA A 339 3.19 -9.65 -10.61
CA ALA A 339 2.02 -9.20 -9.85
C ALA A 339 1.61 -7.78 -10.27
N SER A 340 0.34 -7.43 -10.06
CA SER A 340 -0.18 -6.08 -10.34
C SER A 340 0.72 -4.98 -9.74
N GLY A 341 1.02 -3.95 -10.55
CA GLY A 341 1.86 -2.82 -10.15
C GLY A 341 3.37 -3.07 -10.24
N THR A 342 3.80 -4.24 -10.69
CA THR A 342 5.22 -4.54 -10.94
C THR A 342 5.50 -4.59 -12.44
N PRO A 343 6.69 -4.18 -12.91
CA PRO A 343 7.02 -4.22 -14.33
C PRO A 343 6.81 -5.62 -14.93
N GLY A 344 6.12 -5.68 -16.06
CA GLY A 344 5.76 -6.93 -16.73
C GLY A 344 4.54 -7.62 -16.13
N ASP A 345 3.66 -6.88 -15.46
CA ASP A 345 2.35 -7.38 -15.04
C ASP A 345 1.41 -7.62 -16.23
N TYR A 346 0.15 -7.98 -15.94
CA TYR A 346 -0.82 -8.25 -16.99
C TYR A 346 -1.15 -7.01 -17.83
N ASP A 347 -1.11 -5.79 -17.28
CA ASP A 347 -1.37 -4.59 -18.07
C ASP A 347 -0.24 -4.37 -19.08
N ASP A 348 1.01 -4.52 -18.65
CA ASP A 348 2.19 -4.45 -19.53
C ASP A 348 2.19 -5.56 -20.58
N ALA A 349 1.87 -6.80 -20.20
CA ALA A 349 1.80 -7.93 -21.13
C ALA A 349 0.77 -7.68 -22.25
N PHE A 350 -0.43 -7.21 -21.90
CA PHE A 350 -1.46 -6.90 -22.88
C PHE A 350 -1.14 -5.64 -23.71
N ARG A 351 -0.53 -4.60 -23.12
CA ARG A 351 -0.04 -3.42 -23.87
C ARG A 351 1.07 -3.81 -24.86
N ALA A 352 1.98 -4.71 -24.49
CA ALA A 352 3.01 -5.23 -25.37
C ALA A 352 2.43 -6.02 -26.55
N LEU A 353 1.36 -6.80 -26.33
CA LEU A 353 0.63 -7.49 -27.41
C LEU A 353 -0.01 -6.52 -28.40
N GLY A 354 -0.54 -5.40 -27.93
CA GLY A 354 -1.17 -4.37 -28.77
C GLY A 354 -0.17 -3.50 -29.55
N SER A 355 1.04 -3.31 -29.02
CA SER A 355 2.09 -2.47 -29.62
C SER A 355 3.08 -3.24 -30.49
N ALA A 356 3.13 -4.58 -30.40
CA ALA A 356 4.09 -5.42 -31.11
C ALA A 356 3.95 -5.34 -32.64
N THR A 357 4.65 -4.37 -33.23
CA THR A 357 5.11 -4.39 -34.62
C THR A 357 6.31 -5.34 -34.69
N PHE A 358 6.06 -6.55 -35.19
CA PHE A 358 7.08 -7.49 -35.70
C PHE A 358 8.25 -7.84 -34.75
N SER A 359 8.05 -8.80 -33.83
CA SER A 359 9.16 -9.53 -33.20
C SER A 359 9.04 -11.02 -33.47
N ALA A 360 10.14 -11.61 -33.94
CA ALA A 360 10.25 -12.99 -34.43
C ALA A 360 9.86 -14.02 -33.36
N GLY A 361 9.04 -15.00 -33.76
CA GLY A 361 8.59 -16.10 -32.91
C GLY A 361 7.13 -16.49 -33.19
N LEU A 362 6.19 -15.76 -32.59
CA LEU A 362 4.74 -15.96 -32.73
C LEU A 362 4.06 -14.64 -33.09
N THR A 363 2.98 -14.72 -33.88
CA THR A 363 2.11 -13.56 -34.16
C THR A 363 1.52 -13.03 -32.85
N PRO A 364 1.17 -11.72 -32.76
CA PRO A 364 0.48 -11.18 -31.58
C PRO A 364 -0.75 -12.00 -31.17
N ALA A 365 -1.52 -12.50 -32.13
CA ALA A 365 -2.65 -13.41 -31.88
C ALA A 365 -2.22 -14.72 -31.23
N GLY A 366 -1.14 -15.36 -31.70
CA GLY A 366 -0.62 -16.58 -31.09
C GLY A 366 -0.14 -16.38 -29.66
N LYS A 367 0.54 -15.26 -29.38
CA LYS A 367 0.96 -14.90 -28.01
C LYS A 367 -0.24 -14.62 -27.09
N LEU A 368 -1.29 -13.97 -27.60
CA LEU A 368 -2.52 -13.74 -26.85
C LEU A 368 -3.19 -15.07 -26.46
N VAL A 369 -3.30 -16.02 -27.39
CA VAL A 369 -3.88 -17.35 -27.12
C VAL A 369 -3.08 -18.09 -26.04
N GLU A 370 -1.75 -18.06 -26.09
CA GLU A 370 -0.94 -18.70 -25.04
C GLU A 370 -1.09 -18.01 -23.69
N LEU A 371 -1.15 -16.67 -23.67
CA LEU A 371 -1.39 -15.91 -22.44
C LEU A 371 -2.77 -16.22 -21.85
N GLU A 372 -3.82 -16.29 -22.67
CA GLU A 372 -5.17 -16.68 -22.22
C GLU A 372 -5.19 -18.11 -21.67
N ARG A 373 -4.53 -19.06 -22.35
CA ARG A 373 -4.40 -20.44 -21.88
C ARG A 373 -3.65 -20.51 -20.55
N GLN A 374 -2.64 -19.67 -20.37
CA GLN A 374 -1.91 -19.56 -19.11
C GLN A 374 -2.80 -19.01 -18.00
N VAL A 375 -3.51 -17.90 -18.25
CA VAL A 375 -4.46 -17.32 -17.28
C VAL A 375 -5.50 -18.35 -16.85
N GLU A 376 -6.04 -19.14 -17.79
CA GLU A 376 -7.03 -20.16 -17.49
C GLU A 376 -6.47 -21.30 -16.62
N ARG A 377 -5.22 -21.73 -16.86
CA ARG A 377 -4.54 -22.71 -16.02
C ARG A 377 -4.34 -22.20 -14.59
N GLU A 378 -3.87 -20.96 -14.46
CA GLU A 378 -3.64 -20.35 -13.14
C GLU A 378 -4.96 -20.09 -12.40
N ARG A 379 -6.03 -19.68 -13.10
CA ARG A 379 -7.40 -19.64 -12.55
C ARG A 379 -7.78 -20.99 -11.97
N ALA A 380 -7.70 -22.06 -12.75
CA ALA A 380 -8.09 -23.39 -12.27
C ALA A 380 -7.31 -23.80 -11.01
N ARG A 381 -6.02 -23.44 -10.94
CA ARG A 381 -5.18 -23.64 -9.76
C ARG A 381 -5.63 -22.83 -8.56
N LEU A 382 -6.02 -21.58 -8.73
CA LEU A 382 -6.54 -20.73 -7.64
C LEU A 382 -7.89 -21.23 -7.13
N VAL A 383 -8.80 -21.59 -8.04
CA VAL A 383 -10.13 -22.11 -7.69
C VAL A 383 -10.02 -23.45 -6.95
N GLY A 384 -9.16 -24.36 -7.41
CA GLY A 384 -8.98 -25.68 -6.78
C GLY A 384 -8.01 -25.71 -5.60
N GLY A 385 -7.09 -24.74 -5.52
CA GLY A 385 -5.96 -24.74 -4.56
C GLY A 385 -6.27 -24.10 -3.20
N VAL A 386 -7.37 -23.35 -3.10
CA VAL A 386 -7.85 -22.74 -1.85
C VAL A 386 -9.17 -23.37 -1.47
N ARG A 387 -9.11 -24.50 -0.75
CA ARG A 387 -10.27 -25.37 -0.50
C ARG A 387 -11.34 -24.73 0.40
N GLY A 388 -10.94 -23.86 1.33
CA GLY A 388 -11.80 -23.08 2.21
C GLY A 388 -12.19 -21.70 1.67
N GLY A 389 -11.95 -21.46 0.38
CA GLY A 389 -12.39 -20.24 -0.30
C GLY A 389 -11.78 -18.96 0.28
N VAL A 390 -12.61 -17.92 0.41
CA VAL A 390 -12.21 -16.58 0.84
C VAL A 390 -11.73 -16.54 2.29
N GLU A 391 -12.38 -17.27 3.19
CA GLU A 391 -12.02 -17.28 4.63
C GLU A 391 -10.64 -17.91 4.85
N GLU A 392 -10.40 -19.12 4.33
CA GLU A 392 -9.09 -19.78 4.43
C GLU A 392 -8.00 -18.94 3.75
N TRP A 393 -8.33 -18.23 2.66
CA TRP A 393 -7.38 -17.31 2.04
C TRP A 393 -6.98 -16.19 3.00
N TRP A 394 -7.92 -15.55 3.71
CA TRP A 394 -7.59 -14.51 4.68
C TRP A 394 -6.85 -15.02 5.91
N GLU A 395 -7.16 -16.24 6.39
CA GLU A 395 -6.38 -16.91 7.43
C GLU A 395 -4.92 -17.08 6.99
N ARG A 396 -4.69 -17.54 5.76
CA ARG A 396 -3.34 -17.68 5.19
C ARG A 396 -2.64 -16.33 4.97
N MET A 397 -3.41 -15.27 4.72
CA MET A 397 -2.91 -13.91 4.53
C MET A 397 -2.19 -13.41 5.82
N ALA A 398 -2.63 -13.85 6.99
CA ALA A 398 -1.99 -13.51 8.28
C ALA A 398 -0.53 -13.99 8.41
N PHE A 399 -0.14 -15.02 7.66
CA PHE A 399 1.22 -15.60 7.73
C PHE A 399 2.17 -15.00 6.69
N ARG A 400 1.70 -14.04 5.89
CA ARG A 400 2.53 -13.34 4.90
C ARG A 400 3.54 -12.44 5.60
N GLN A 401 4.76 -12.38 5.07
CA GLN A 401 5.86 -11.60 5.65
C GLN A 401 5.45 -10.15 5.93
N GLU A 402 4.64 -9.56 5.04
CA GLU A 402 4.21 -8.16 5.14
C GLU A 402 3.07 -7.94 6.15
N CYS A 403 2.58 -9.01 6.75
CA CYS A 403 1.46 -9.03 7.70
C CYS A 403 1.80 -9.79 8.99
N CYS A 404 3.06 -10.23 9.15
CA CYS A 404 3.53 -10.98 10.30
C CYS A 404 4.88 -10.43 10.81
N ALA A 405 5.58 -11.20 11.65
CA ALA A 405 6.92 -10.87 12.16
C ALA A 405 7.01 -9.52 12.92
N GLY A 406 5.98 -9.21 13.72
CA GLY A 406 5.94 -8.00 14.55
C GLY A 406 5.44 -6.75 13.83
N GLN A 407 5.07 -6.84 12.54
CA GLN A 407 4.38 -5.78 11.82
C GLN A 407 2.89 -5.81 12.13
N LEU A 408 2.30 -4.63 12.38
CA LEU A 408 0.86 -4.48 12.52
C LEU A 408 0.32 -3.69 11.32
N VAL A 409 -0.45 -4.35 10.47
CA VAL A 409 -1.02 -3.77 9.26
C VAL A 409 -2.54 -3.82 9.30
N GLY A 410 -3.21 -2.93 8.57
CA GLY A 410 -4.67 -2.85 8.54
C GLY A 410 -5.22 -2.89 7.12
N PHE A 411 -6.19 -3.75 6.87
CA PHE A 411 -7.03 -3.67 5.68
C PHE A 411 -8.31 -2.95 6.04
N PHE A 412 -8.68 -1.97 5.22
CA PHE A 412 -9.93 -1.25 5.36
C PHE A 412 -10.71 -1.29 4.06
N VAL A 413 -12.02 -1.47 4.17
CA VAL A 413 -12.95 -1.30 3.05
C VAL A 413 -14.14 -0.47 3.49
N VAL A 414 -14.50 0.55 2.72
CA VAL A 414 -15.75 1.29 2.86
C VAL A 414 -16.57 1.10 1.61
N ALA A 415 -17.83 0.71 1.71
CA ALA A 415 -18.69 0.46 0.56
C ALA A 415 -20.00 1.24 0.62
N VAL A 416 -20.47 1.71 -0.54
CA VAL A 416 -21.77 2.37 -0.73
C VAL A 416 -22.50 1.79 -1.95
N GLY A 417 -23.82 1.84 -1.92
CA GLY A 417 -24.68 1.38 -3.02
C GLY A 417 -24.82 -0.15 -3.13
N GLU A 418 -24.39 -0.89 -2.10
CA GLU A 418 -24.50 -2.34 -2.04
C GLU A 418 -25.92 -2.76 -1.62
N GLU A 419 -26.44 -3.82 -2.23
CA GLU A 419 -27.63 -4.51 -1.73
C GLU A 419 -27.21 -5.33 -0.52
N ARG A 420 -27.62 -4.91 0.67
CA ARG A 420 -27.38 -5.68 1.89
C ARG A 420 -28.17 -6.97 1.77
N ALA A 421 -27.50 -8.12 1.71
CA ALA A 421 -28.18 -9.39 1.93
C ALA A 421 -29.00 -9.28 3.22
N PRO A 422 -30.26 -9.75 3.26
CA PRO A 422 -31.09 -9.62 4.44
C PRO A 422 -30.37 -10.27 5.61
N THR A 423 -29.84 -9.43 6.51
CA THR A 423 -29.37 -9.87 7.80
C THR A 423 -30.60 -10.40 8.51
N MET A 424 -30.66 -11.73 8.70
CA MET A 424 -31.51 -12.31 9.75
C MET A 424 -31.22 -11.48 11.00
N SER A 425 -32.24 -10.77 11.46
CA SER A 425 -32.20 -9.94 12.66
C SER A 425 -31.70 -10.78 13.82
N GLY A 426 -30.50 -10.49 14.29
CA GLY A 426 -29.93 -10.98 15.52
C GLY A 426 -28.96 -9.92 16.01
N GLU A 427 -29.12 -9.51 17.26
CA GLU A 427 -28.24 -8.61 17.99
C GLU A 427 -26.76 -8.87 17.72
N ALA A 428 -25.94 -7.83 17.90
CA ALA A 428 -24.50 -7.97 17.98
C ALA A 428 -24.11 -9.01 19.05
N VAL A 429 -23.88 -10.25 18.62
CA VAL A 429 -23.25 -11.29 19.42
C VAL A 429 -21.76 -11.30 19.04
N PRO A 430 -20.83 -11.07 19.98
CA PRO A 430 -19.41 -11.26 19.71
C PRO A 430 -19.15 -12.76 19.42
N PRO A 431 -18.22 -13.12 18.53
CA PRO A 431 -17.91 -14.52 18.28
C PRO A 431 -17.35 -15.14 19.56
N ALA A 432 -18.13 -16.03 20.17
CA ALA A 432 -17.74 -16.81 21.31
C ALA A 432 -16.59 -17.75 20.91
N ALA A 433 -15.51 -17.70 21.68
CA ALA A 433 -14.39 -18.60 21.59
C ALA A 433 -14.86 -20.05 21.68
N ALA A 434 -14.50 -20.87 20.69
CA ALA A 434 -14.59 -22.31 20.79
C ALA A 434 -13.49 -22.80 21.75
N ALA A 435 -13.81 -22.83 23.05
CA ALA A 435 -13.15 -23.67 24.02
C ALA A 435 -14.18 -24.72 24.47
N GLU A 436 -14.16 -25.88 23.80
CA GLU A 436 -14.97 -27.02 24.19
C GLU A 436 -14.33 -27.65 25.45
N ALA A 437 -14.93 -27.39 26.61
CA ALA A 437 -14.70 -28.15 27.84
C ALA A 437 -15.90 -29.08 28.08
N PRO A 438 -15.69 -30.33 28.55
CA PRO A 438 -16.76 -31.30 28.69
C PRO A 438 -17.74 -30.91 29.82
N PRO A 439 -19.03 -31.32 29.73
CA PRO A 439 -20.06 -30.88 30.66
C PRO A 439 -19.91 -31.52 32.06
N PRO A 440 -20.28 -30.81 33.15
CA PRO A 440 -20.31 -31.34 34.51
C PRO A 440 -21.50 -32.30 34.73
N PRO A 441 -21.40 -33.26 35.67
CA PRO A 441 -22.48 -34.22 35.92
C PRO A 441 -23.60 -33.61 36.77
N THR A 442 -24.85 -33.79 36.33
CA THR A 442 -26.05 -33.50 37.13
C THR A 442 -26.46 -34.70 38.02
N PRO A 443 -27.06 -34.45 39.20
CA PRO A 443 -27.31 -35.46 40.22
C PRO A 443 -28.60 -36.26 39.95
N ALA A 444 -28.53 -37.58 40.17
CA ALA A 444 -29.69 -38.47 40.17
C ALA A 444 -30.17 -38.73 41.60
N THR A 445 -31.49 -38.67 41.81
CA THR A 445 -32.23 -39.12 43.00
C THR A 445 -33.22 -40.23 42.57
N PRO A 446 -33.66 -41.11 43.47
CA PRO A 446 -33.23 -42.50 43.56
C PRO A 446 -34.25 -43.51 43.01
N PRO A 447 -33.84 -44.74 42.64
CA PRO A 447 -34.76 -45.85 42.45
C PRO A 447 -34.97 -46.64 43.75
N THR A 448 -36.20 -47.12 43.91
CA THR A 448 -36.68 -48.02 44.96
C THR A 448 -36.02 -49.41 44.92
N THR A 449 -35.94 -49.98 46.10
CA THR A 449 -35.19 -51.17 46.59
C THR A 449 -35.70 -52.55 46.16
N SER A 450 -34.76 -53.51 46.04
CA SER A 450 -34.74 -54.92 46.56
C SER A 450 -33.79 -55.77 45.65
N THR A 451 -32.84 -56.62 46.07
CA THR A 451 -32.36 -57.22 47.33
C THR A 451 -30.94 -57.81 47.10
N SER A 452 -30.15 -57.94 48.18
CA SER A 452 -29.02 -58.88 48.45
C SER A 452 -27.57 -58.34 48.46
N THR A 453 -27.08 -58.22 49.70
CA THR A 453 -25.70 -58.12 50.26
C THR A 453 -24.91 -59.45 50.18
N PRO A 454 -23.59 -59.54 50.53
CA PRO A 454 -22.75 -58.60 51.30
C PRO A 454 -21.32 -58.29 50.79
N ASN A 455 -20.81 -57.18 51.34
CA ASN A 455 -19.45 -56.62 51.53
C ASN A 455 -18.37 -57.60 52.07
N PRO A 456 -17.05 -57.25 52.23
CA PRO A 456 -16.48 -55.89 52.38
C PRO A 456 -15.14 -55.53 51.68
N LEU A 457 -14.96 -54.20 51.57
CA LEU A 457 -13.78 -53.30 51.49
C LEU A 457 -12.65 -53.57 52.54
N PRO A 458 -11.61 -52.70 52.75
CA PRO A 458 -11.09 -51.51 52.05
C PRO A 458 -9.52 -51.43 51.98
N ALA A 459 -8.95 -50.39 51.34
CA ALA A 459 -8.29 -49.26 52.04
C ALA A 459 -7.40 -48.39 51.13
N ALA A 460 -7.59 -47.08 51.30
CA ALA A 460 -6.93 -45.95 50.67
C ALA A 460 -5.61 -45.57 51.35
N ALA A 461 -4.83 -44.68 50.73
CA ALA A 461 -4.42 -43.40 51.35
C ALA A 461 -3.63 -42.52 50.37
N ALA A 462 -3.78 -41.21 50.58
CA ALA A 462 -3.29 -40.08 49.80
C ALA A 462 -1.91 -39.57 50.33
N PRO A 463 -1.38 -38.43 49.83
CA PRO A 463 0.05 -38.05 49.83
C PRO A 463 0.47 -37.07 50.95
N GLY A 464 1.76 -36.72 51.03
CA GLY A 464 2.26 -35.64 51.89
C GLY A 464 3.77 -35.35 51.76
N GLN A 465 4.13 -34.07 51.87
CA GLN A 465 5.43 -33.42 51.57
C GLN A 465 6.48 -33.43 52.71
N ALA A 466 7.73 -33.14 52.30
CA ALA A 466 8.81 -32.35 52.94
C ALA A 466 9.58 -32.89 54.18
N ALA A 467 10.92 -32.98 54.06
CA ALA A 467 11.89 -32.05 54.70
C ALA A 467 13.37 -32.53 54.58
N ALA A 468 14.24 -31.56 54.31
CA ALA A 468 15.64 -31.35 54.76
C ALA A 468 16.74 -32.44 54.69
N GLY A 469 17.91 -32.04 54.15
CA GLY A 469 19.20 -32.30 54.80
C GLY A 469 20.36 -32.84 53.95
N GLY A 470 21.32 -31.96 53.61
CA GLY A 470 22.75 -32.20 53.84
C GLY A 470 23.62 -32.91 52.78
N GLY A 471 24.58 -32.16 52.21
CA GLY A 471 25.99 -32.56 52.19
C GLY A 471 26.61 -33.11 50.90
N GLY A 472 27.65 -32.42 50.39
CA GLY A 472 28.90 -33.08 50.01
C GLY A 472 29.28 -33.18 48.51
N ALA A 473 30.33 -32.42 48.16
CA ALA A 473 31.46 -32.77 47.27
C ALA A 473 31.25 -32.98 45.75
N GLY A 474 31.76 -32.01 44.97
CA GLY A 474 32.89 -32.12 44.02
C GLY A 474 32.88 -33.18 42.90
N GLY A 475 33.05 -32.73 41.65
CA GLY A 475 33.58 -33.57 40.57
C GLY A 475 33.23 -33.12 39.16
N GLU A 476 34.22 -32.61 38.43
CA GLU A 476 34.22 -32.30 36.99
C GLU A 476 33.70 -33.45 36.09
N LYS A 477 33.07 -33.10 34.96
CA LYS A 477 33.64 -33.33 33.61
C LYS A 477 32.77 -32.77 32.48
N ARG A 478 33.43 -31.98 31.62
CA ARG A 478 33.03 -31.66 30.23
C ARG A 478 32.95 -32.94 29.39
N ALA A 479 31.98 -33.02 28.48
CA ALA A 479 32.16 -33.56 27.13
C ALA A 479 31.02 -33.10 26.20
N ALA A 480 31.40 -32.80 24.96
CA ALA A 480 30.58 -32.25 23.89
C ALA A 480 29.78 -33.33 23.12
N ALA A 481 28.67 -32.91 22.48
CA ALA A 481 28.03 -33.57 21.33
C ALA A 481 27.15 -32.51 20.62
N GLU A 482 27.47 -32.07 19.41
CA GLU A 482 27.32 -32.70 18.08
C GLU A 482 26.03 -32.22 17.37
N ALA A 483 26.21 -31.55 16.23
CA ALA A 483 25.17 -30.97 15.39
C ALA A 483 24.57 -32.01 14.42
N PRO A 484 23.27 -31.95 14.08
CA PRO A 484 22.64 -32.91 13.17
C PRO A 484 22.84 -32.55 11.69
N LYS A 485 23.18 -33.57 10.89
CA LYS A 485 23.43 -33.53 9.44
C LYS A 485 22.13 -33.60 8.62
N VAL A 486 22.14 -32.81 7.54
CA VAL A 486 21.15 -32.72 6.46
C VAL A 486 21.27 -33.92 5.52
N ASN A 487 20.14 -34.50 5.10
CA ASN A 487 20.10 -35.59 4.12
C ASN A 487 19.58 -35.08 2.77
N VAL A 488 20.43 -35.15 1.74
CA VAL A 488 20.17 -34.72 0.35
C VAL A 488 19.77 -35.95 -0.47
N LEU A 489 18.62 -35.90 -1.14
CA LEU A 489 18.17 -36.92 -2.10
C LEU A 489 18.33 -36.40 -3.53
N ALA A 490 19.15 -37.13 -4.31
CA ALA A 490 19.46 -36.87 -5.72
C ALA A 490 18.48 -37.63 -6.68
N PRO A 491 18.41 -37.26 -7.98
CA PRO A 491 17.28 -37.57 -8.87
C PRO A 491 17.43 -38.89 -9.65
N ARG A 492 16.30 -39.54 -9.97
CA ARG A 492 16.23 -40.78 -10.78
C ARG A 492 15.98 -40.48 -12.27
N LYS A 493 16.80 -41.10 -13.15
CA LYS A 493 16.70 -41.09 -14.62
C LYS A 493 15.73 -42.17 -15.16
N LYS A 494 15.15 -41.84 -16.34
CA LYS A 494 14.20 -42.60 -17.18
C LYS A 494 14.67 -44.00 -17.62
N LYS A 495 13.71 -44.90 -17.89
CA LYS A 495 13.84 -45.99 -18.88
C LYS A 495 12.71 -45.93 -19.92
N LYS A 496 13.13 -46.00 -21.17
CA LYS A 496 12.36 -46.11 -22.43
C LYS A 496 11.95 -47.58 -22.61
N LYS A 497 10.71 -47.86 -23.01
CA LYS A 497 10.34 -49.17 -23.56
C LYS A 497 9.65 -48.97 -24.91
N VAL A 498 10.22 -49.63 -25.90
CA VAL A 498 9.75 -49.79 -27.28
C VAL A 498 8.94 -51.08 -27.30
N GLU A 499 7.72 -51.01 -27.84
CA GLU A 499 7.14 -51.97 -28.79
C GLU A 499 5.91 -51.33 -29.43
#